data_AF-A0AA96S9N2-F1
#
_entry.id   AF-A0AA96S9N2-F1
#
_cell.length_a   1.000
_cell.length_b   1.000
_cell.length_c   1.000
_cell.angle_alpha   90.00
_cell.angle_beta   90.00
_cell.angle_gamma   90.00
#
_symmetry.space_group_name_H-M   'P 1'
#
loop_
_entity.id
_entity.type
_entity.pdbx_description
1 polymer ?
#
loop_
_entity_poly.entity_id
_entity_poly.type
_entity_poly.pdbx_seq_one_letter_code
_entity_poly.pdbx_strand_id
1 'polypeptide(L)'
;MNKEQALLILEKYSPMPNEECMTEEMLNEYAESIDYFSEHPDTVCIKPIMMTFSLSESYGIHDHAVAVLESFSNDQVVPQLIEIIQSENEGKRYWGTQIAKSFPDERLVDSLSSCINDPNEEIRAYSIYALHCIGNKKILPLLQERLAIEEDEEVLEELNEAISSFT
;
A
#
# COMPACT_ATOMS: atom_id res chain seq x y z
N MET A 1 -8.74 22.93 12.00
CA MET A 1 -7.43 22.44 12.46
C MET A 1 -6.31 23.13 11.67
N ASN A 2 -5.08 23.22 12.20
CA ASN A 2 -3.90 23.70 11.45
C ASN A 2 -2.94 22.54 11.11
N LYS A 3 -1.91 22.78 10.28
CA LYS A 3 -0.94 21.76 9.82
C LYS A 3 -0.30 20.97 10.96
N GLU A 4 0.14 21.64 12.01
CA GLU A 4 0.84 21.00 13.14
C GLU A 4 -0.12 20.09 13.92
N GLN A 5 -1.35 20.55 14.17
CA GLN A 5 -2.39 19.76 14.81
C GLN A 5 -2.78 18.53 13.97
N ALA A 6 -2.95 18.71 12.65
CA ALA A 6 -3.27 17.60 11.74
C ALA A 6 -2.14 16.56 11.75
N LEU A 7 -0.88 17.00 11.58
CA LEU A 7 0.26 16.10 11.61
C LEU A 7 0.36 15.32 12.93
N LEU A 8 0.16 16.00 14.08
CA LEU A 8 0.18 15.35 15.39
C LEU A 8 -0.91 14.28 15.53
N ILE A 9 -2.08 14.48 14.94
CA ILE A 9 -3.15 13.48 14.93
C ILE A 9 -2.73 12.27 14.10
N LEU A 10 -2.20 12.47 12.89
CA LEU A 10 -1.74 11.35 12.06
C LEU A 10 -0.65 10.56 12.79
N GLU A 11 0.34 11.24 13.37
CA GLU A 11 1.45 10.61 14.10
C GLU A 11 0.98 9.86 15.35
N LYS A 12 0.00 10.41 16.08
CA LYS A 12 -0.61 9.77 17.26
C LYS A 12 -1.21 8.40 16.93
N TYR A 13 -1.76 8.26 15.73
CA TYR A 13 -2.44 7.05 15.26
C TYR A 13 -1.67 6.33 14.15
N SER A 14 -0.33 6.49 14.10
CA SER A 14 0.56 5.81 13.15
C SER A 14 1.53 4.87 13.88
N PRO A 15 1.36 3.53 13.83
CA PRO A 15 0.34 2.83 13.07
C PRO A 15 -1.05 2.89 13.69
N MET A 16 -2.09 2.75 12.85
CA MET A 16 -3.47 2.74 13.33
C MET A 16 -3.67 1.56 14.29
N PRO A 17 -4.33 1.76 15.45
CA PRO A 17 -4.63 0.66 16.37
C PRO A 17 -5.55 -0.38 15.72
N ASN A 18 -5.42 -1.64 16.13
CA ASN A 18 -6.31 -2.73 15.71
C ASN A 18 -7.79 -2.35 15.89
N GLU A 19 -8.65 -2.91 15.04
CA GLU A 19 -10.09 -2.60 14.98
C GLU A 19 -10.80 -2.69 16.34
N GLU A 20 -10.47 -3.69 17.16
CA GLU A 20 -11.03 -3.87 18.51
C GLU A 20 -10.73 -2.70 19.47
N CYS A 21 -9.68 -1.93 19.19
CA CYS A 21 -9.23 -0.78 19.99
C CYS A 21 -9.63 0.57 19.37
N MET A 22 -10.29 0.58 18.21
CA MET A 22 -10.70 1.80 17.53
C MET A 22 -12.00 2.35 18.15
N THR A 23 -12.06 3.67 18.33
CA THR A 23 -13.28 4.37 18.73
C THR A 23 -13.73 5.31 17.62
N GLU A 24 -15.02 5.65 17.59
CA GLU A 24 -15.58 6.61 16.64
C GLU A 24 -14.88 7.98 16.76
N GLU A 25 -14.54 8.40 17.97
CA GLU A 25 -13.79 9.65 18.21
C GLU A 25 -12.39 9.61 17.56
N MET A 26 -11.66 8.50 17.70
CA MET A 26 -10.35 8.34 17.08
C MET A 26 -10.44 8.37 15.55
N LEU A 27 -11.44 7.69 14.99
CA LEU A 27 -11.68 7.66 13.54
C LEU A 27 -12.05 9.05 13.00
N ASN A 28 -12.90 9.78 13.72
CA ASN A 28 -13.29 11.15 13.35
C ASN A 28 -12.10 12.11 13.43
N GLU A 29 -11.31 12.06 14.50
CA GLU A 29 -10.07 12.86 14.61
C GLU A 29 -9.13 12.57 13.44
N TYR A 30 -8.92 11.28 13.12
CA TYR A 30 -8.06 10.87 12.03
C TYR A 30 -8.59 11.34 10.67
N ALA A 31 -9.89 11.17 10.41
CA ALA A 31 -10.55 11.61 9.19
C ALA A 31 -10.43 13.12 8.97
N GLU A 32 -10.68 13.94 10.01
CA GLU A 32 -10.48 15.39 9.94
C GLU A 32 -9.03 15.77 9.57
N SER A 33 -8.06 14.95 9.99
CA SER A 33 -6.67 15.15 9.61
C SER A 33 -6.37 14.75 8.17
N ILE A 34 -6.97 13.67 7.67
CA ILE A 34 -6.86 13.29 6.26
C ILE A 34 -7.50 14.37 5.38
N ASP A 35 -8.70 14.86 5.74
CA ASP A 35 -9.40 15.94 5.04
C ASP A 35 -8.55 17.21 4.97
N TYR A 36 -7.89 17.57 6.07
CA TYR A 36 -6.96 18.71 6.09
C TYR A 36 -5.84 18.55 5.05
N PHE A 37 -5.19 17.39 4.97
CA PHE A 37 -4.10 17.16 4.01
C PHE A 37 -4.59 16.92 2.57
N SER A 38 -5.85 16.53 2.39
CA SER A 38 -6.53 16.51 1.09
C SER A 38 -6.70 17.92 0.54
N GLU A 39 -7.15 18.86 1.37
CA GLU A 39 -7.28 20.26 0.97
C GLU A 39 -5.93 20.98 0.88
N HIS A 40 -4.95 20.57 1.69
CA HIS A 40 -3.65 21.22 1.83
C HIS A 40 -2.49 20.21 1.73
N PRO A 41 -2.18 19.69 0.51
CA PRO A 41 -1.16 18.67 0.33
C PRO A 41 0.23 19.12 0.79
N ASP A 42 0.84 18.32 1.67
CA ASP A 42 2.20 18.53 2.15
C ASP A 42 2.88 17.18 2.44
N THR A 43 4.10 17.01 1.93
CA THR A 43 4.83 15.73 2.00
C THR A 43 5.01 15.16 3.42
N VAL A 44 4.89 15.99 4.47
CA VAL A 44 5.00 15.50 5.85
C VAL A 44 3.92 14.47 6.21
N CYS A 45 2.77 14.48 5.52
CA CYS A 45 1.69 13.52 5.80
C CYS A 45 1.92 12.15 5.15
N ILE A 46 2.82 12.02 4.16
CA ILE A 46 3.00 10.79 3.39
C ILE A 46 3.32 9.61 4.32
N LYS A 47 4.36 9.74 5.16
CA LYS A 47 4.78 8.64 6.05
C LYS A 47 3.72 8.28 7.09
N PRO A 48 3.09 9.23 7.81
CA PRO A 48 1.98 8.93 8.72
C PRO A 48 0.76 8.29 8.05
N ILE A 49 0.32 8.79 6.88
CA ILE A 49 -0.82 8.22 6.14
C ILE A 49 -0.49 6.82 5.61
N MET A 50 0.76 6.59 5.22
CA MET A 50 1.18 5.25 4.87
C MET A 50 1.24 4.29 6.06
N MET A 51 1.09 4.78 7.30
CA MET A 51 1.10 3.94 8.50
C MET A 51 -0.29 3.55 9.03
N THR A 52 -1.39 3.87 8.36
CA THR A 52 -2.78 3.65 8.83
C THR A 52 -3.26 2.19 8.85
N PHE A 53 -2.36 1.20 8.89
CA PHE A 53 -2.63 -0.23 8.66
C PHE A 53 -3.65 -0.87 9.65
N SER A 54 -4.96 -0.86 9.37
CA SER A 54 -5.96 -1.84 9.90
C SER A 54 -7.41 -1.47 9.54
N LEU A 55 -7.70 -1.23 8.26
CA LEU A 55 -9.01 -0.74 7.85
C LEU A 55 -9.74 -1.81 7.03
N SER A 56 -9.97 -2.99 7.64
CA SER A 56 -10.74 -4.08 7.04
C SER A 56 -12.18 -3.67 6.68
N GLU A 57 -12.73 -2.62 7.29
CA GLU A 57 -13.95 -1.94 6.84
C GLU A 57 -13.93 -0.45 7.23
N SER A 58 -12.94 0.33 6.78
CA SER A 58 -13.01 1.77 7.11
C SER A 58 -14.20 2.45 6.48
N TYR A 59 -14.84 3.31 7.25
CA TYR A 59 -15.83 4.32 6.89
C TYR A 59 -15.37 5.32 5.80
N GLY A 60 -14.79 4.86 4.68
CA GLY A 60 -14.22 5.67 3.60
C GLY A 60 -12.83 6.26 3.89
N ILE A 61 -12.27 6.09 5.09
CA ILE A 61 -10.98 6.69 5.47
C ILE A 61 -9.83 6.12 4.63
N HIS A 62 -9.87 4.83 4.28
CA HIS A 62 -8.84 4.24 3.41
C HIS A 62 -8.79 4.92 2.06
N ASP A 63 -9.95 5.03 1.39
CA ASP A 63 -10.05 5.62 0.06
C ASP A 63 -9.60 7.08 0.09
N HIS A 64 -9.96 7.83 1.14
CA HIS A 64 -9.49 9.21 1.31
C HIS A 64 -7.97 9.28 1.52
N ALA A 65 -7.41 8.41 2.37
CA ALA A 65 -5.97 8.32 2.60
C ALA A 65 -5.21 8.00 1.30
N VAL A 66 -5.68 7.03 0.50
CA VAL A 66 -5.10 6.71 -0.81
C VAL A 66 -5.20 7.91 -1.75
N ALA A 67 -6.37 8.56 -1.83
CA ALA A 67 -6.56 9.74 -2.69
C ALA A 67 -5.59 10.88 -2.33
N VAL A 68 -5.33 11.09 -1.02
CA VAL A 68 -4.31 12.04 -0.57
C VAL A 68 -2.93 11.61 -1.04
N LEU A 69 -2.55 10.33 -0.87
CA LEU A 69 -1.27 9.82 -1.36
C LEU A 69 -1.13 10.00 -2.89
N GLU A 70 -2.18 9.71 -3.66
CA GLU A 70 -2.20 9.81 -5.13
C GLU A 70 -2.07 11.25 -5.64
N SER A 71 -2.28 12.25 -4.78
CA SER A 71 -2.00 13.65 -5.09
C SER A 71 -0.49 13.99 -5.15
N PHE A 72 0.36 13.09 -4.65
CA PHE A 72 1.82 13.25 -4.66
C PHE A 72 2.48 12.49 -5.81
N SER A 73 3.67 12.94 -6.19
CA SER A 73 4.46 12.27 -7.23
C SER A 73 5.15 11.00 -6.72
N ASN A 74 5.46 10.08 -7.64
CA ASN A 74 6.25 8.88 -7.35
C ASN A 74 7.55 9.20 -6.58
N ASP A 75 8.25 10.29 -6.92
CA ASP A 75 9.50 10.66 -6.23
C ASP A 75 9.33 10.97 -4.74
N GLN A 76 8.13 11.37 -4.33
CA GLN A 76 7.80 11.67 -2.94
C GLN A 76 7.31 10.42 -2.19
N VAL A 77 6.64 9.51 -2.88
CA VAL A 77 5.92 8.37 -2.30
C VAL A 77 6.75 7.08 -2.33
N VAL A 78 7.38 6.78 -3.46
CA VAL A 78 8.09 5.51 -3.71
C VAL A 78 9.18 5.19 -2.68
N PRO A 79 10.01 6.15 -2.22
CA PRO A 79 11.01 5.84 -1.19
C PRO A 79 10.41 5.26 0.10
N GLN A 80 9.20 5.72 0.47
CA GLN A 80 8.51 5.23 1.67
C GLN A 80 7.77 3.93 1.41
N LEU A 81 7.22 3.73 0.21
CA LEU A 81 6.64 2.44 -0.19
C LEU A 81 7.68 1.32 -0.11
N ILE A 82 8.91 1.56 -0.57
CA ILE A 82 10.00 0.58 -0.47
C ILE A 82 10.25 0.18 0.99
N GLU A 83 10.35 1.15 1.92
CA GLU A 83 10.54 0.89 3.36
C GLU A 83 9.40 0.01 3.94
N ILE A 84 8.18 0.29 3.53
CA ILE A 84 6.97 -0.38 4.05
C ILE A 84 6.81 -1.80 3.49
N ILE A 85 7.03 -1.98 2.18
CA ILE A 85 6.94 -3.29 1.52
C ILE A 85 7.99 -4.25 2.07
N GLN A 86 9.16 -3.75 2.49
CA GLN A 86 10.25 -4.57 3.04
C GLN A 86 10.17 -4.75 4.57
N SER A 87 9.07 -4.35 5.19
CA SER A 87 8.89 -4.46 6.64
C SER A 87 8.65 -5.92 7.09
N GLU A 88 9.20 -6.30 8.25
CA GLU A 88 8.88 -7.58 8.89
C GLU A 88 7.41 -7.66 9.36
N ASN A 89 6.79 -6.52 9.63
CA ASN A 89 5.37 -6.45 9.98
C ASN A 89 4.49 -6.68 8.73
N GLU A 90 3.67 -7.74 8.76
CA GLU A 90 2.78 -8.15 7.68
C GLU A 90 1.78 -7.07 7.26
N GLY A 91 1.12 -6.42 8.22
CA GLY A 91 0.17 -5.34 7.93
C GLY A 91 0.82 -4.17 7.17
N LYS A 92 2.11 -3.90 7.46
CA LYS A 92 2.88 -2.94 6.67
C LYS A 92 3.04 -3.39 5.23
N ARG A 93 3.50 -4.61 5.03
CA ARG A 93 3.71 -5.17 3.69
C ARG A 93 2.42 -5.18 2.89
N TYR A 94 1.34 -5.67 3.49
CA TYR A 94 -0.01 -5.72 2.91
C TYR A 94 -0.43 -4.40 2.28
N TRP A 95 -0.42 -3.34 3.07
CA TRP A 95 -0.82 -2.02 2.60
C TRP A 95 0.20 -1.40 1.65
N GLY A 96 1.49 -1.61 1.89
CA GLY A 96 2.54 -1.19 0.96
C GLY A 96 2.33 -1.76 -0.44
N THR A 97 2.06 -3.07 -0.54
CA THR A 97 1.78 -3.74 -1.81
C THR A 97 0.45 -3.28 -2.41
N GLN A 98 -0.58 -3.06 -1.59
CA GLN A 98 -1.89 -2.60 -2.03
C GLN A 98 -1.84 -1.19 -2.64
N ILE A 99 -1.07 -0.26 -2.04
CA ILE A 99 -0.89 1.10 -2.57
C ILE A 99 0.01 1.11 -3.81
N ALA A 100 1.02 0.24 -3.87
CA ALA A 100 2.06 0.28 -4.90
C ALA A 100 1.50 0.28 -6.34
N LYS A 101 0.32 -0.32 -6.57
CA LYS A 101 -0.37 -0.30 -7.87
C LYS A 101 -0.70 1.10 -8.39
N SER A 102 -0.95 2.06 -7.49
CA SER A 102 -1.22 3.46 -7.83
C SER A 102 0.04 4.27 -8.13
N PHE A 103 1.22 3.71 -7.85
CA PHE A 103 2.52 4.38 -8.04
C PHE A 103 3.46 3.51 -8.87
N PRO A 104 3.11 3.18 -10.13
CA PRO A 104 3.95 2.34 -10.97
C PRO A 104 5.31 3.01 -11.19
N ASP A 105 6.37 2.40 -10.64
CA ASP A 105 7.74 2.90 -10.67
C ASP A 105 8.75 1.73 -10.65
N GLU A 106 9.74 1.76 -11.54
CA GLU A 106 10.73 0.67 -11.62
C GLU A 106 11.54 0.49 -10.33
N ARG A 107 11.65 1.52 -9.47
CA ARG A 107 12.34 1.41 -8.18
C ARG A 107 11.65 0.42 -7.22
N LEU A 108 10.38 0.10 -7.43
CA LEU A 108 9.61 -0.84 -6.59
C LEU A 108 9.82 -2.30 -6.98
N VAL A 109 10.43 -2.58 -8.15
CA VAL A 109 10.50 -3.94 -8.71
C VAL A 109 11.17 -4.91 -7.74
N ASP A 110 12.29 -4.54 -7.14
CA ASP A 110 13.04 -5.42 -6.23
C ASP A 110 12.26 -5.68 -4.93
N SER A 111 11.66 -4.64 -4.34
CA SER A 111 10.86 -4.78 -3.12
C SER A 111 9.60 -5.63 -3.36
N LEU A 112 8.87 -5.39 -4.44
CA LEU A 112 7.69 -6.17 -4.79
C LEU A 112 8.05 -7.62 -5.15
N SER A 113 9.15 -7.83 -5.87
CA SER A 113 9.63 -9.18 -6.20
C SER A 113 9.86 -10.04 -4.96
N SER A 114 10.28 -9.44 -3.83
CA SER A 114 10.42 -10.17 -2.57
C SER A 114 9.08 -10.65 -1.99
N CYS A 115 7.98 -9.93 -2.25
CA CYS A 115 6.64 -10.23 -1.79
C CYS A 115 5.89 -11.27 -2.65
N ILE A 116 6.41 -11.66 -3.82
CA ILE A 116 5.81 -12.72 -4.64
C ILE A 116 5.77 -14.06 -3.89
N ASN A 117 6.65 -14.28 -2.92
CA ASN A 117 6.68 -15.49 -2.09
C ASN A 117 6.25 -15.22 -0.64
N ASP A 118 5.50 -14.15 -0.40
CA ASP A 118 4.98 -13.85 0.94
C ASP A 118 4.07 -14.99 1.44
N PRO A 119 4.13 -15.37 2.72
CA PRO A 119 3.19 -16.33 3.31
C PRO A 119 1.72 -15.95 3.12
N ASN A 120 1.39 -14.65 3.10
CA ASN A 120 0.04 -14.15 2.91
C ASN A 120 -0.29 -14.03 1.41
N GLU A 121 -1.36 -14.69 0.98
CA GLU A 121 -1.86 -14.74 -0.39
C GLU A 121 -2.26 -13.38 -0.96
N GLU A 122 -2.91 -12.51 -0.19
CA GLU A 122 -3.28 -11.17 -0.64
C GLU A 122 -2.04 -10.32 -0.92
N ILE A 123 -0.98 -10.46 -0.10
CA ILE A 123 0.31 -9.78 -0.33
C ILE A 123 0.95 -10.27 -1.64
N ARG A 124 0.87 -11.58 -1.92
CA ARG A 124 1.34 -12.13 -3.20
C ARG A 124 0.55 -11.51 -4.36
N ALA A 125 -0.79 -11.56 -4.31
CA ALA A 125 -1.67 -11.04 -5.34
C ALA A 125 -1.42 -9.55 -5.63
N TYR A 126 -1.41 -8.69 -4.60
CA TYR A 126 -1.15 -7.27 -4.76
C TYR A 126 0.26 -6.97 -5.30
N SER A 127 1.26 -7.75 -4.89
CA SER A 127 2.61 -7.61 -5.42
C SER A 127 2.66 -7.91 -6.92
N ILE A 128 2.03 -9.00 -7.35
CA ILE A 128 1.93 -9.40 -8.76
C ILE A 128 1.20 -8.33 -9.58
N TYR A 129 0.07 -7.83 -9.06
CA TYR A 129 -0.70 -6.77 -9.70
C TYR A 129 0.12 -5.48 -9.85
N ALA A 130 0.80 -5.04 -8.79
CA ALA A 130 1.65 -3.85 -8.85
C ALA A 130 2.82 -4.02 -9.83
N LEU A 131 3.47 -5.19 -9.87
CA LEU A 131 4.51 -5.51 -10.84
C LEU A 131 3.99 -5.53 -12.29
N HIS A 132 2.78 -6.01 -12.50
CA HIS A 132 2.08 -5.94 -13.78
C HIS A 132 1.87 -4.47 -14.20
N CYS A 133 1.37 -3.61 -13.31
CA CYS A 133 1.21 -2.16 -13.58
C CYS A 133 2.54 -1.46 -13.90
N ILE A 134 3.65 -1.86 -13.28
CA ILE A 134 4.99 -1.33 -13.58
C ILE A 134 5.44 -1.72 -14.99
N GLY A 135 5.07 -2.92 -15.46
CA GLY A 135 5.34 -3.36 -16.82
C GLY A 135 6.77 -3.85 -17.08
N ASN A 136 7.57 -4.08 -16.04
CA ASN A 136 8.97 -4.50 -16.19
C ASN A 136 9.07 -5.99 -16.53
N LYS A 137 9.18 -6.31 -17.82
CA LYS A 137 9.23 -7.69 -18.33
C LYS A 137 10.32 -8.59 -17.73
N LYS A 138 11.34 -8.05 -17.03
CA LYS A 138 12.37 -8.85 -16.37
C LYS A 138 11.82 -9.74 -15.25
N ILE A 139 10.62 -9.43 -14.73
CA ILE A 139 9.95 -10.23 -13.70
C ILE A 139 9.26 -11.49 -14.23
N LEU A 140 9.18 -11.67 -15.55
CA LEU A 140 8.51 -12.83 -16.16
C LEU A 140 8.97 -14.20 -15.63
N PRO A 141 10.29 -14.50 -15.53
CA PRO A 141 10.74 -15.78 -14.99
C PRO A 141 10.25 -16.00 -13.56
N LEU A 142 10.26 -14.94 -12.75
CA LEU A 142 9.81 -15.00 -11.36
C LEU A 142 8.30 -15.30 -11.25
N LEU A 143 7.47 -14.69 -12.11
CA LEU A 143 6.04 -15.00 -12.16
C LEU A 143 5.79 -16.45 -12.60
N GLN A 144 6.53 -16.94 -13.59
CA GLN A 144 6.40 -18.32 -14.07
C GLN A 144 6.83 -19.35 -13.02
N GLU A 145 7.90 -19.06 -12.28
CA GLU A 145 8.33 -19.89 -11.15
C GLU A 145 7.27 -19.93 -10.05
N ARG A 146 6.67 -18.78 -9.71
CA ARG A 146 5.58 -18.73 -8.72
C ARG A 146 4.34 -19.49 -9.20
N LEU A 147 3.92 -19.30 -10.45
CA LEU A 147 2.77 -19.98 -11.06
C LEU A 147 2.86 -21.51 -10.97
N ALA A 148 4.07 -22.06 -11.05
CA ALA A 148 4.27 -23.52 -10.99
C ALA A 148 3.97 -24.14 -9.62
N ILE A 149 3.89 -23.33 -8.56
CA ILE A 149 3.74 -23.78 -7.16
C ILE A 149 2.60 -23.06 -6.42
N GLU A 150 1.88 -22.16 -7.07
CA GLU A 150 0.76 -21.45 -6.45
C GLU A 150 -0.48 -22.34 -6.37
N GLU A 151 -1.15 -22.28 -5.22
CA GLU A 151 -2.36 -23.05 -4.94
C GLU A 151 -3.58 -22.14 -4.74
N ASP A 152 -3.36 -20.87 -4.40
CA ASP A 152 -4.43 -19.90 -4.22
C ASP A 152 -5.04 -19.45 -5.56
N GLU A 153 -6.37 -19.52 -5.67
CA GLU A 153 -7.08 -19.27 -6.92
C GLU A 153 -6.97 -17.80 -7.37
N GLU A 154 -7.03 -16.85 -6.44
CA GLU A 154 -6.94 -15.41 -6.75
C GLU A 154 -5.53 -15.05 -7.20
N VAL A 155 -4.50 -15.55 -6.51
CA VAL A 155 -3.11 -15.36 -6.92
C VAL A 155 -2.82 -16.01 -8.29
N LEU A 156 -3.41 -17.18 -8.57
CA LEU A 156 -3.30 -17.82 -9.89
C LEU A 156 -3.89 -16.96 -11.00
N GLU A 157 -5.04 -16.32 -10.78
CA GLU A 157 -5.66 -15.42 -11.75
C GLU A 157 -4.73 -14.24 -12.07
N GLU A 158 -4.22 -13.57 -11.05
CA GLU A 158 -3.29 -12.44 -11.18
C GLU A 158 -2.00 -12.83 -11.91
N LEU A 159 -1.42 -14.00 -11.59
CA LEU A 159 -0.23 -14.51 -12.28
C LEU A 159 -0.49 -14.73 -13.77
N ASN A 160 -1.63 -15.35 -14.12
CA ASN A 160 -1.98 -15.61 -15.51
C ASN A 160 -2.22 -14.32 -16.27
N GLU A 161 -2.94 -13.36 -15.68
CA GLU A 161 -3.17 -12.05 -16.28
C GLU A 161 -1.84 -11.34 -16.55
N ALA A 162 -1.00 -11.19 -15.52
CA ALA A 162 0.28 -10.52 -15.61
C ALA A 162 1.21 -11.19 -16.64
N ILE A 163 1.30 -12.52 -16.68
CA ILE A 163 2.14 -13.22 -17.66
C ILE A 163 1.60 -13.01 -19.09
N SER A 164 0.28 -13.08 -19.28
CA SER A 164 -0.35 -12.94 -20.59
C SER A 164 -0.22 -11.54 -21.19
N SER A 165 -0.17 -10.50 -20.36
CA SER A 165 -0.03 -9.12 -20.82
C SER A 165 1.39 -8.81 -21.33
N PHE A 166 2.39 -9.62 -20.96
CA PHE A 166 3.76 -9.45 -21.40
C PHE A 166 4.12 -10.20 -22.69
N THR A 167 3.30 -11.16 -23.11
CA THR A 167 3.46 -11.97 -24.33
C THR A 167 2.83 -11.31 -25.56
#